data_AF-A0A9P6LSZ0-F1
#
_entry.id   AF-A0A9P6LSZ0-F1
#
_cell.length_a   1.000
_cell.length_b   1.000
_cell.length_c   1.000
_cell.angle_alpha   90.00
_cell.angle_beta   90.00
_cell.angle_gamma   90.00
#
_symmetry.space_group_name_H-M   'P 1'
#
loop_
_entity.id
_entity.type
_entity.pdbx_description
1 polymer ?
#
loop_
_entity_poly.entity_id
_entity_poly.type
_entity_poly.pdbx_seq_one_letter_code
_entity_poly.pdbx_strand_id
1 'polypeptide(L)'
;MLFPPRNVTPQAQPGMLESLRLPSLDMFSSSHLYGYASNLHAIFQELDKETSAEGIMNNRKRFLSIYREMQAVPIPETNVESTMLLREAHALNPTHRARCLSLLRMSKEVQDPEPDSRGKKSSQETKASDHPSANECSIRRQHKMHYTSILKSWIDNHADNPFPSKKEKAELCMKSSITERQLNN
;
A
#
# COMPACT_ATOMS: atom_id res chain seq x y z
N MET A 1 -30.77 37.10 -9.75
CA MET A 1 -30.29 35.70 -9.67
C MET A 1 -29.33 35.61 -8.51
N LEU A 2 -29.72 34.93 -7.43
CA LEU A 2 -28.99 34.78 -6.17
C LEU A 2 -28.29 33.42 -6.17
N PHE A 3 -26.96 33.39 -6.05
CA PHE A 3 -26.23 32.14 -5.83
C PHE A 3 -26.31 31.75 -4.35
N PRO A 4 -26.55 30.48 -3.99
CA PRO A 4 -26.50 30.03 -2.61
C PRO A 4 -25.03 29.93 -2.12
N PRO A 5 -24.77 30.15 -0.82
CA PRO A 5 -23.43 30.04 -0.26
C PRO A 5 -22.97 28.58 -0.20
N ARG A 6 -21.67 28.37 -0.43
CA ARG A 6 -21.00 27.08 -0.38
C ARG A 6 -21.06 26.52 1.04
N ASN A 7 -21.63 25.32 1.15
CA ASN A 7 -21.65 24.55 2.39
C ASN A 7 -20.22 24.17 2.82
N VAL A 8 -20.03 24.39 4.10
CA VAL A 8 -18.94 24.06 5.00
C VAL A 8 -18.36 22.65 4.75
N THR A 9 -17.05 22.57 4.61
CA THR A 9 -16.27 21.32 4.64
C THR A 9 -16.46 20.65 6.01
N PRO A 10 -16.87 19.37 6.09
CA PRO A 10 -16.92 18.68 7.38
C PRO A 10 -15.49 18.46 7.87
N GLN A 11 -15.14 19.16 8.94
CA GLN A 11 -13.95 18.98 9.74
C GLN A 11 -13.96 17.55 10.30
N ALA A 12 -13.11 16.68 9.76
CA ALA A 12 -12.93 15.33 10.27
C ALA A 12 -12.41 15.42 11.71
N GLN A 13 -13.23 15.05 12.68
CA GLN A 13 -12.82 14.98 14.09
C GLN A 13 -11.93 13.74 14.30
N PRO A 14 -10.68 13.90 14.77
CA PRO A 14 -9.84 12.80 15.19
C PRO A 14 -10.22 12.43 16.62
N GLY A 15 -11.18 11.52 16.80
CA GLY A 15 -11.63 11.14 18.15
C GLY A 15 -12.51 9.89 18.29
N MET A 16 -12.96 9.25 17.21
CA MET A 16 -13.84 8.07 17.30
C MET A 16 -13.13 6.76 16.95
N LEU A 17 -12.08 6.42 17.72
CA LEU A 17 -11.55 5.05 17.81
C LEU A 17 -11.97 4.35 19.11
N GLU A 18 -12.96 4.90 19.82
CA GLU A 18 -13.58 4.19 20.94
C GLU A 18 -14.57 3.16 20.40
N SER A 19 -14.10 1.91 20.37
CA SER A 19 -14.88 0.69 20.22
C SER A 19 -15.71 0.61 18.93
N LEU A 20 -15.05 0.21 17.83
CA LEU A 20 -15.65 -0.74 16.90
C LEU A 20 -15.87 -2.07 17.66
N ARG A 21 -16.76 -2.08 18.66
CA ARG A 21 -17.37 -3.30 19.15
C ARG A 21 -18.26 -3.77 18.02
N LEU A 22 -17.70 -4.63 17.19
CA LEU A 22 -18.42 -5.30 16.14
C LEU A 22 -19.63 -6.01 16.75
N PRO A 23 -20.73 -6.15 16.01
CA PRO A 23 -21.83 -7.01 16.41
C PRO A 23 -21.26 -8.34 16.88
N SER A 24 -21.80 -8.90 17.97
CA SER A 24 -21.40 -10.24 18.43
C SER A 24 -21.49 -11.19 17.24
N LEU A 25 -20.33 -11.64 16.75
CA LEU A 25 -20.24 -12.52 15.58
C LEU A 25 -20.94 -13.85 15.84
N ASP A 26 -21.25 -14.17 17.10
CA ASP A 26 -21.97 -15.37 17.53
C ASP A 26 -23.32 -15.52 16.81
N MET A 27 -23.96 -14.41 16.41
CA MET A 27 -25.20 -14.45 15.63
C MET A 27 -25.04 -15.05 14.23
N PHE A 28 -23.81 -15.18 13.72
CA PHE A 28 -23.49 -15.76 12.42
C PHE A 28 -22.83 -17.14 12.54
N SER A 29 -22.84 -17.76 13.73
CA SER A 29 -22.21 -19.06 13.98
C SER A 29 -22.71 -20.20 13.08
N SER A 30 -23.88 -20.02 12.45
CA SER A 30 -24.45 -20.95 11.48
C SER A 30 -23.84 -20.84 10.07
N SER A 31 -23.20 -19.72 9.75
CA SER A 31 -22.54 -19.51 8.46
C SER A 31 -21.23 -20.29 8.37
N HIS A 32 -21.02 -20.96 7.25
CA HIS A 32 -19.75 -21.60 6.89
C HIS A 32 -18.58 -20.58 6.77
N LEU A 33 -18.87 -19.29 6.63
CA LEU A 33 -17.85 -18.23 6.60
C LEU A 33 -17.47 -17.71 8.00
N TYR A 34 -18.21 -18.09 9.04
CA TYR A 34 -17.99 -17.62 10.40
C TYR A 34 -16.56 -17.86 10.88
N GLY A 35 -16.02 -19.07 10.65
CA GLY A 35 -14.65 -19.40 11.03
C GLY A 35 -13.61 -18.49 10.38
N TYR A 36 -13.79 -18.15 9.10
CA TYR A 36 -12.91 -17.22 8.40
C TYR A 36 -13.01 -15.81 8.98
N ALA A 37 -14.23 -15.30 9.16
CA ALA A 37 -14.45 -13.96 9.72
C ALA A 37 -13.87 -13.84 11.14
N SER A 38 -14.11 -14.84 11.99
CA SER A 38 -13.56 -14.91 13.35
C SER A 38 -12.02 -14.91 13.33
N ASN A 39 -11.40 -15.70 12.45
CA ASN A 39 -9.95 -15.72 12.28
C ASN A 39 -9.39 -14.36 11.81
N LEU A 40 -10.07 -13.68 10.87
CA LEU A 40 -9.66 -12.35 10.42
C LEU A 40 -9.67 -11.32 11.55
N HIS A 41 -10.70 -11.37 12.40
CA HIS A 41 -10.81 -10.51 13.58
C HIS A 41 -9.75 -10.84 14.63
N ALA A 42 -9.50 -12.11 14.89
CA ALA A 42 -8.43 -12.54 15.81
C ALA A 42 -7.06 -12.04 15.34
N ILE A 43 -6.73 -12.21 14.05
CA ILE A 43 -5.48 -11.71 13.46
C ILE A 43 -5.41 -10.17 13.55
N PHE A 44 -6.52 -9.47 13.29
CA PHE A 44 -6.59 -8.02 13.43
C PHE A 44 -6.33 -7.56 14.87
N GLN A 45 -6.85 -8.26 15.88
CA GLN A 45 -6.60 -7.96 17.29
C GLN A 45 -5.17 -8.29 17.73
N GLU A 46 -4.57 -9.36 17.17
CA GLU A 46 -3.16 -9.70 17.40
C GLU A 46 -2.21 -8.60 16.89
N LEU A 47 -2.61 -7.84 15.87
CA LEU A 47 -1.78 -6.80 15.26
C LEU A 47 -1.32 -5.72 16.27
N ASP A 48 -2.15 -5.38 17.25
CA ASP A 48 -1.79 -4.38 18.28
C ASP A 48 -0.75 -4.92 19.28
N LYS A 49 -0.48 -6.23 19.29
CA LYS A 49 0.55 -6.87 20.11
C LYS A 49 1.90 -6.96 19.39
N GLU A 50 1.93 -6.71 18.09
CA GLU A 50 3.14 -6.79 17.28
C GLU A 50 4.03 -5.56 17.50
N THR A 51 5.27 -5.79 17.95
CA THR A 51 6.24 -4.71 18.22
C THR A 51 7.30 -4.58 17.13
N SER A 52 7.44 -5.58 16.26
CA SER A 52 8.46 -5.62 15.21
C SER A 52 7.85 -5.43 13.82
N ALA A 53 8.64 -4.82 12.92
CA ALA A 53 8.24 -4.67 11.52
C ALA A 53 7.98 -6.02 10.83
N GLU A 54 8.78 -7.04 11.17
CA GLU A 54 8.59 -8.40 10.66
C GLU A 54 7.28 -9.02 11.16
N GLY A 55 6.97 -8.87 12.46
CA GLY A 55 5.72 -9.33 13.07
C GLY A 55 4.50 -8.70 12.39
N ILE A 56 4.51 -7.38 12.20
CA ILE A 56 3.44 -6.64 11.48
C ILE A 56 3.26 -7.18 10.05
N MET A 57 4.37 -7.42 9.33
CA MET A 57 4.31 -7.94 7.96
C MET A 57 3.83 -9.40 7.92
N ASN A 58 4.22 -10.23 8.88
CA ASN A 58 3.76 -11.61 8.99
C ASN A 58 2.26 -11.68 9.33
N ASN A 59 1.81 -10.86 10.28
CA ASN A 59 0.40 -10.70 10.61
C ASN A 59 -0.41 -10.30 9.35
N ARG A 60 0.08 -9.32 8.57
CA ARG A 60 -0.57 -8.93 7.31
C ARG A 60 -0.63 -10.06 6.29
N LYS A 61 0.41 -10.89 6.19
CA LYS A 61 0.41 -12.08 5.30
C LYS A 61 -0.64 -13.09 5.73
N ARG A 62 -0.72 -13.42 7.03
CA ARG A 62 -1.74 -14.32 7.61
C ARG A 62 -3.15 -13.79 7.31
N PHE A 63 -3.39 -12.51 7.57
CA PHE A 63 -4.68 -11.87 7.27
C PHE A 63 -5.07 -12.04 5.80
N LEU A 64 -4.15 -11.74 4.88
CA LEU A 64 -4.42 -11.84 3.44
C LEU A 64 -4.63 -13.28 2.96
N SER A 65 -4.00 -14.28 3.60
CA SER A 65 -4.25 -15.69 3.29
C SER A 65 -5.69 -16.06 3.57
N ILE A 66 -6.12 -15.86 4.82
CA ILE A 66 -7.49 -16.18 5.27
C ILE A 66 -8.52 -15.38 4.47
N TYR A 67 -8.25 -14.10 4.21
CA TYR A 67 -9.14 -13.25 3.44
C TYR A 67 -9.33 -13.75 2.00
N ARG A 68 -8.26 -14.20 1.34
CA ARG A 68 -8.36 -14.77 -0.02
C ARG A 68 -9.07 -16.11 -0.03
N GLU A 69 -8.82 -16.95 0.98
CA GLU A 69 -9.54 -18.23 1.14
C GLU A 69 -11.04 -17.98 1.30
N MET A 70 -11.43 -17.01 2.14
CA MET A 70 -12.83 -16.61 2.32
C MET A 70 -13.47 -16.10 1.02
N GLN A 71 -12.74 -15.33 0.21
CA GLN A 71 -13.22 -14.84 -1.10
C GLN A 71 -13.38 -15.94 -2.15
N ALA A 72 -12.66 -17.05 -2.01
CA ALA A 72 -12.74 -18.18 -2.93
C ALA A 72 -13.94 -19.09 -2.64
N VAL A 73 -14.59 -18.95 -1.48
CA VAL A 73 -15.73 -19.78 -1.11
C VAL A 73 -16.97 -19.37 -1.91
N PRO A 74 -17.62 -20.29 -2.64
CA PRO A 74 -18.87 -19.99 -3.33
C PRO A 74 -19.99 -19.68 -2.33
N ILE A 75 -20.61 -18.51 -2.45
CA ILE A 75 -21.72 -18.09 -1.58
C ILE A 75 -23.02 -18.21 -2.38
N PRO A 76 -23.98 -19.03 -1.94
CA PRO A 76 -25.32 -19.01 -2.51
C PRO A 76 -25.97 -17.64 -2.30
N GLU A 77 -26.57 -17.05 -3.34
CA GLU A 77 -27.21 -15.72 -3.28
C GLU A 77 -28.29 -15.61 -2.20
N THR A 78 -28.86 -16.74 -1.76
CA THR A 78 -29.87 -16.81 -0.71
C THR A 78 -29.32 -16.71 0.71
N ASN A 79 -27.99 -16.82 0.90
CA ASN A 79 -27.39 -16.81 2.24
C ASN A 79 -27.00 -15.38 2.68
N VAL A 80 -27.97 -14.72 3.33
CA VAL A 80 -27.82 -13.34 3.82
C VAL A 80 -26.66 -13.22 4.83
N GLU A 81 -26.53 -14.17 5.75
CA GLU A 81 -25.46 -14.17 6.79
C GLU A 81 -24.06 -14.19 6.17
N SER A 82 -23.84 -15.09 5.21
CA SER A 82 -22.54 -15.23 4.54
C SER A 82 -22.21 -13.98 3.71
N THR A 83 -23.22 -13.38 3.10
CA THR A 83 -23.06 -12.11 2.37
C THR A 83 -22.69 -10.96 3.31
N MET A 84 -23.31 -10.89 4.49
CA MET A 84 -22.97 -9.90 5.52
C MET A 84 -21.54 -10.08 6.03
N LEU A 85 -21.14 -11.31 6.35
CA LEU A 85 -19.77 -11.61 6.79
C LEU A 85 -18.73 -11.26 5.72
N LEU A 86 -19.00 -11.57 4.45
CA LEU A 86 -18.09 -11.21 3.36
C LEU A 86 -17.97 -9.68 3.23
N ARG A 87 -19.10 -8.95 3.30
CA ARG A 87 -19.09 -7.48 3.29
C ARG A 87 -18.29 -6.91 4.45
N GLU A 88 -18.41 -7.50 5.63
CA GLU A 88 -17.64 -7.11 6.81
C GLU A 88 -16.14 -7.36 6.62
N ALA A 89 -15.75 -8.53 6.11
CA ALA A 89 -14.35 -8.85 5.80
C ALA A 89 -13.77 -7.85 4.76
N HIS A 90 -14.57 -7.47 3.76
CA HIS A 90 -14.20 -6.44 2.79
C HIS A 90 -13.95 -5.08 3.44
N ALA A 91 -14.76 -4.69 4.43
CA ALA A 91 -14.59 -3.45 5.19
C ALA A 91 -13.40 -3.51 6.16
N LEU A 92 -13.10 -4.68 6.71
CA LEU A 92 -11.99 -4.90 7.65
C LEU A 92 -10.62 -4.82 6.95
N ASN A 93 -10.51 -5.32 5.72
CA ASN A 93 -9.24 -5.35 4.98
C ASN A 93 -8.54 -3.98 4.82
N PRO A 94 -9.18 -2.88 4.36
CA PRO A 94 -8.54 -1.57 4.29
C PRO A 94 -8.17 -1.03 5.67
N THR A 95 -8.99 -1.28 6.69
CA THR A 95 -8.72 -0.88 8.09
C THR A 95 -7.47 -1.57 8.63
N HIS A 96 -7.37 -2.89 8.46
CA HIS A 96 -6.18 -3.67 8.79
C HIS A 96 -4.93 -3.15 8.06
N ARG A 97 -5.05 -2.87 6.75
CA ARG A 97 -3.93 -2.32 5.97
C ARG A 97 -3.47 -0.97 6.52
N ALA A 98 -4.41 -0.07 6.81
CA ALA A 98 -4.10 1.24 7.37
C ALA A 98 -3.39 1.12 8.73
N ARG A 99 -3.85 0.20 9.58
CA ARG A 99 -3.23 -0.07 10.88
C ARG A 99 -1.80 -0.60 10.74
N CYS A 100 -1.55 -1.59 9.88
CA CYS A 100 -0.19 -2.07 9.60
C CYS A 100 0.74 -0.94 9.16
N LEU A 101 0.28 -0.08 8.25
CA LEU A 101 1.08 1.05 7.76
C LEU A 101 1.36 2.07 8.86
N SER A 102 0.41 2.31 9.76
CA SER A 102 0.60 3.17 10.92
C SER A 102 1.68 2.61 11.84
N LEU A 103 1.59 1.34 12.22
CA LEU A 103 2.56 0.70 13.11
C LEU A 103 3.97 0.67 12.50
N LEU A 104 4.10 0.33 11.21
CA LEU A 104 5.39 0.33 10.52
C LEU A 104 6.06 1.71 10.48
N ARG A 105 5.28 2.80 10.41
CA ARG A 105 5.82 4.16 10.49
C ARG A 105 6.36 4.44 11.88
N MET A 106 5.60 4.09 12.92
CA MET A 106 6.02 4.28 14.31
C MET A 106 7.28 3.46 14.65
N SER A 107 7.39 2.22 14.16
CA SER A 107 8.58 1.39 14.37
C SER A 107 9.84 1.97 13.71
N LYS A 108 9.71 2.80 12.66
CA LYS A 108 10.83 3.42 11.96
C LYS A 108 11.38 4.64 12.73
N GLU A 109 10.52 5.40 13.38
CA GLU A 109 10.90 6.63 14.10
C GLU A 109 11.71 6.34 15.38
N VAL A 110 11.61 5.13 15.95
CA VAL A 110 12.33 4.74 17.17
C VAL A 110 13.80 4.32 16.90
N GLN A 111 14.20 4.13 15.64
CA GLN A 111 15.53 3.59 15.28
C GLN A 111 16.57 4.63 14.82
N ASP A 112 16.31 5.94 14.87
CA ASP A 112 17.34 6.96 14.66
C ASP A 112 17.87 7.49 16.00
N PRO A 113 19.00 6.99 16.52
CA PRO A 113 19.82 7.77 17.44
C PRO A 113 20.52 8.88 16.66
N GLU A 114 20.42 10.11 17.16
CA GLU A 114 21.15 11.31 16.74
C GLU A 114 22.53 11.03 16.13
N PRO A 115 22.87 11.57 14.95
CA PRO A 115 24.21 11.45 14.40
C PRO A 115 25.12 12.50 15.04
N ASP A 116 25.74 12.15 16.16
CA ASP A 116 26.88 12.93 16.67
C ASP A 116 28.17 12.54 15.91
N SER A 117 28.61 13.51 15.12
CA SER A 117 29.88 13.68 14.42
C SER A 117 31.10 12.88 14.94
N ARG A 118 31.64 11.95 14.13
CA ARG A 118 33.06 11.91 13.71
C ARG A 118 33.39 10.67 12.87
N GLY A 119 33.93 10.91 11.68
CA GLY A 119 34.21 9.87 10.70
C GLY A 119 35.42 8.98 11.00
N LYS A 120 35.47 7.85 10.29
CA LYS A 120 36.67 7.31 9.65
C LYS A 120 36.30 6.20 8.67
N LYS A 121 36.95 6.23 7.51
CA LYS A 121 36.98 5.21 6.46
C LYS A 121 37.36 3.84 7.05
N SER A 122 36.72 2.77 6.58
CA SER A 122 37.43 1.58 6.11
C SER A 122 36.47 0.67 5.33
N SER A 123 36.93 0.25 4.15
CA SER A 123 36.33 -0.78 3.32
C SER A 123 36.20 -2.10 4.08
N GLN A 124 35.10 -2.82 3.89
CA GLN A 124 35.16 -4.26 3.64
C GLN A 124 33.83 -4.80 3.09
N GLU A 125 33.99 -5.70 2.13
CA GLU A 125 32.99 -6.51 1.44
C GLU A 125 31.87 -7.02 2.35
N THR A 126 30.63 -6.96 1.88
CA THR A 126 29.61 -7.93 2.29
C THR A 126 28.78 -8.38 1.10
N LYS A 127 28.53 -9.68 1.15
CA LYS A 127 27.95 -10.54 0.14
C LYS A 127 26.50 -10.17 -0.17
N ALA A 128 26.09 -10.55 -1.37
CA ALA A 128 24.73 -10.51 -1.88
C ALA A 128 23.70 -10.95 -0.84
N SER A 129 22.78 -10.05 -0.51
CA SER A 129 21.54 -10.34 0.19
C SER A 129 20.41 -9.69 -0.61
N ASP A 130 19.69 -10.53 -1.36
CA ASP A 130 18.58 -10.18 -2.25
C ASP A 130 17.31 -9.81 -1.45
N HIS A 131 17.33 -8.66 -0.79
CA HIS A 131 16.09 -8.01 -0.37
C HIS A 131 16.12 -6.54 -0.81
N PRO A 132 15.25 -6.12 -1.77
CA PRO A 132 15.21 -4.74 -2.20
C PRO A 132 14.76 -3.87 -1.03
N SER A 133 15.72 -3.16 -0.45
CA SER A 133 15.53 -2.16 0.60
C SER A 133 14.42 -1.19 0.19
N ALA A 134 13.61 -0.73 1.15
CA ALA A 134 12.53 0.23 0.91
C ALA A 134 13.00 1.51 0.17
N ASN A 135 14.28 1.83 0.28
CA ASN A 135 14.92 2.91 -0.47
C ASN A 135 14.98 2.64 -1.98
N GLU A 136 15.24 1.40 -2.41
CA GLU A 136 15.26 1.05 -3.84
C GLU A 136 13.87 1.19 -4.48
N CYS A 137 12.81 0.85 -3.75
CA CYS A 137 11.44 0.96 -4.25
C CYS A 137 11.06 2.43 -4.50
N SER A 138 11.48 3.33 -3.60
CA SER A 138 11.29 4.77 -3.77
C SER A 138 12.09 5.31 -4.96
N ILE A 139 13.37 4.92 -5.08
CA ILE A 139 14.24 5.34 -6.19
C ILE A 139 13.70 4.87 -7.53
N ARG A 140 13.27 3.60 -7.64
CA ARG A 140 12.66 3.05 -8.87
C ARG A 140 11.39 3.82 -9.25
N ARG A 141 10.54 4.17 -8.27
CA ARG A 141 9.33 4.96 -8.52
C ARG A 141 9.65 6.38 -8.98
N GLN A 142 10.61 7.05 -8.33
CA GLN A 142 11.05 8.39 -8.71
C GLN A 142 11.65 8.40 -10.10
N HIS A 143 12.52 7.43 -10.42
CA HIS A 143 13.08 7.25 -11.76
C HIS A 143 11.97 7.06 -12.82
N LYS A 144 10.94 6.25 -12.50
CA LYS A 144 9.78 6.07 -13.37
C LYS A 144 9.00 7.36 -13.61
N MET A 145 8.75 8.13 -12.58
CA MET A 145 8.06 9.42 -12.71
C MET A 145 8.88 10.42 -13.52
N HIS A 146 10.21 10.42 -13.35
CA HIS A 146 11.11 11.29 -14.09
C HIS A 146 11.07 11.04 -15.60
N TYR A 147 11.35 9.81 -16.04
CA TYR A 147 11.36 9.54 -17.48
C TYR A 147 9.97 9.67 -18.11
N THR A 148 8.90 9.28 -17.40
CA THR A 148 7.53 9.43 -17.93
C THR A 148 7.11 10.88 -18.09
N SER A 149 7.53 11.77 -17.19
CA SER A 149 7.28 13.21 -17.31
C SER A 149 7.95 13.79 -18.56
N ILE A 150 9.20 13.43 -18.81
CA ILE A 150 9.96 13.88 -19.99
C ILE A 150 9.33 13.38 -21.29
N LEU A 151 8.97 12.09 -21.36
CA LEU A 151 8.35 11.52 -22.55
C LEU A 151 6.98 12.14 -22.83
N LYS A 152 6.16 12.37 -21.79
CA LYS A 152 4.87 13.04 -21.95
C LYS A 152 5.03 14.46 -22.49
N SER A 153 5.91 15.25 -21.87
CA SER A 153 6.18 16.61 -22.33
C SER A 153 6.69 16.63 -23.78
N TRP A 154 7.50 15.64 -24.19
CA TRP A 154 7.93 15.55 -25.58
C TRP A 154 6.77 15.23 -26.53
N ILE A 155 5.91 14.26 -26.19
CA ILE A 155 4.73 13.90 -26.99
C ILE A 155 3.78 15.08 -27.12
N ASP A 156 3.51 15.80 -26.03
CA ASP A 156 2.62 16.97 -26.03
C ASP A 156 3.14 18.07 -26.98
N ASN A 157 4.47 18.24 -27.07
CA ASN A 157 5.11 19.19 -27.99
C ASN A 157 5.20 18.69 -29.44
N HIS A 158 5.01 17.39 -29.68
CA HIS A 158 5.11 16.75 -31.00
C HIS A 158 3.83 16.01 -31.36
N ALA A 159 2.68 16.57 -30.98
CA ALA A 159 1.36 15.96 -31.19
C ALA A 159 1.09 15.67 -32.68
N ASP A 160 1.59 16.53 -33.58
CA ASP A 160 1.41 16.40 -35.03
C ASP A 160 2.33 15.34 -35.66
N ASN A 161 3.49 15.05 -35.04
CA ASN A 161 4.42 14.01 -35.48
C ASN A 161 5.04 13.29 -34.28
N PRO A 162 4.35 12.27 -33.73
CA PRO A 162 4.78 11.58 -32.51
C PRO A 162 5.94 10.60 -32.73
N PHE A 163 6.60 10.63 -33.90
CA PHE A 163 7.71 9.75 -34.24
C PHE A 163 9.04 10.48 -34.08
N PRO A 164 9.77 10.29 -32.97
CA PRO A 164 11.03 10.97 -32.75
C PRO A 164 12.06 10.52 -33.79
N SER A 165 12.72 11.50 -34.41
CA SER A 165 13.88 11.28 -35.26
C SER A 165 15.05 10.67 -34.48
N LYS A 166 16.04 10.15 -35.20
CA LYS A 166 17.24 9.54 -34.57
C LYS A 166 17.97 10.50 -33.61
N LYS A 167 17.94 11.81 -33.89
CA LYS A 167 18.52 12.84 -33.01
C LYS A 167 17.68 13.05 -31.76
N GLU A 168 16.36 13.17 -31.92
CA GLU A 168 15.43 13.34 -30.79
C GLU A 168 15.41 12.12 -29.88
N LYS A 169 15.52 10.90 -30.43
CA LYS A 169 15.68 9.68 -29.64
C LYS A 169 16.92 9.73 -28.75
N ALA A 170 18.05 10.19 -29.29
CA ALA A 170 19.29 10.32 -28.52
C ALA A 170 19.13 11.36 -27.39
N GLU A 171 18.51 12.50 -27.68
CA GLU A 171 18.22 13.52 -26.66
C GLU A 171 17.27 13.01 -25.57
N LEU A 172 16.22 12.27 -25.94
CA LEU A 172 15.29 11.68 -24.99
C LEU A 172 15.97 10.67 -24.09
N CYS A 173 16.82 9.80 -24.64
CA CYS A 173 17.61 8.84 -23.86
C CYS A 173 18.53 9.56 -22.86
N MET A 174 19.21 10.63 -23.29
CA MET A 174 20.07 11.44 -22.42
C MET A 174 19.31 12.15 -21.30
N LYS A 175 18.16 12.76 -21.62
CA LYS A 175 17.36 13.53 -20.64
C LYS A 175 16.67 12.62 -19.62
N SER A 176 16.20 11.46 -20.07
CA SER A 176 15.37 10.56 -19.27
C SER A 176 16.15 9.41 -18.59
N SER A 177 17.45 9.29 -18.88
CA SER A 177 18.32 8.23 -18.35
C SER A 177 17.81 6.82 -18.65
N ILE A 178 17.17 6.63 -19.81
CA ILE A 178 16.71 5.33 -20.30
C ILE A 178 17.46 4.93 -21.58
N THR A 179 17.50 3.63 -21.84
CA THR A 179 18.11 3.09 -23.07
C THR A 179 17.19 3.25 -24.27
N GLU A 180 17.76 3.31 -25.48
CA GLU A 180 16.99 3.38 -26.72
C GLU A 180 16.03 2.19 -26.88
N ARG A 181 16.43 1.00 -26.39
CA ARG A 181 15.55 -0.17 -26.33
C ARG A 181 14.32 0.08 -25.44
N GLN A 182 14.49 0.72 -24.28
CA GLN A 182 13.37 1.05 -23.38
C GLN A 182 12.48 2.16 -23.95
N LEU A 183 13.02 3.04 -24.78
CA LEU A 183 12.25 4.08 -25.47
C LEU A 183 11.34 3.49 -26.58
N ASN A 184 11.77 2.40 -27.22
CA ASN A 184 11.05 1.76 -28.32
C ASN A 184 10.10 0.62 -27.88
N ASN A 185 10.07 0.22 -26.61
CA ASN A 185 9.15 -0.79 -26.07
C ASN A 185 8.00 -0.14 -25.31
#